data_AF-A0A3D4B1L8-F1
#
_entry.id   AF-A0A3D4B1L8-F1
#
_cell.length_a   1.000
_cell.length_b   1.000
_cell.length_c   1.000
_cell.angle_alpha   90.00
_cell.angle_beta   90.00
_cell.angle_gamma   90.00
#
_symmetry.space_group_name_H-M   'P 1'
#
loop_
_entity.id
_entity.type
_entity.pdbx_description
1 polymer ?
#
loop_
_entity_poly.entity_id
_entity_poly.type
_entity_poly.pdbx_seq_one_letter_code
_entity_poly.pdbx_strand_id
1 'polypeptide(L)' 'TLFLDEIADLSAAAQATLLRVLETRSFRRVGGEKEMTVEVRVVGRHQQSAGGSG' A
#
# COMPACT_ATOMS: atom_id res chain seq x y z
N THR A 1 2.91 2.24 -12.64
CA THR A 1 1.88 2.80 -11.74
C THR A 1 1.13 1.66 -11.08
N LEU A 2 0.88 1.73 -9.77
CA LEU A 2 0.15 0.73 -8.97
C LEU A 2 -1.16 1.35 -8.47
N PHE A 3 -2.27 0.64 -8.62
CA PHE A 3 -3.58 1.04 -8.09
C PHE A 3 -3.92 0.19 -6.88
N LEU A 4 -4.29 0.84 -5.78
CA LEU A 4 -4.73 0.20 -4.54
C LEU A 4 -6.19 0.57 -4.30
N ASP A 5 -7.03 -0.44 -4.10
CA ASP A 5 -8.42 -0.25 -3.70
C ASP A 5 -8.57 -0.64 -2.22
N GLU A 6 -9.48 0.04 -1.53
CA GLU A 6 -9.68 -0.06 -0.08
C GLU A 6 -8.39 -0.08 0.73
N ILE A 7 -7.50 0.89 0.47
CA ILE A 7 -6.20 0.99 1.15
C ILE A 7 -6.31 1.07 2.68
N ALA A 8 -7.43 1.56 3.21
CA ALA A 8 -7.69 1.62 4.64
C ALA A 8 -8.03 0.25 5.27
N ASP A 9 -8.46 -0.73 4.47
CA ASP A 9 -8.79 -2.09 4.92
C ASP A 9 -7.54 -2.98 5.02
N LEU A 10 -6.39 -2.49 4.56
CA LEU A 10 -5.10 -3.16 4.78
C LEU A 10 -4.84 -3.31 6.28
N SER A 11 -4.33 -4.47 6.69
CA SER A 11 -3.85 -4.65 8.06
C SER A 11 -2.78 -3.61 8.41
N ALA A 12 -2.65 -3.24 9.69
CA ALA A 12 -1.65 -2.26 10.13
C ALA A 12 -0.22 -2.65 9.71
N ALA A 13 0.10 -3.96 9.71
CA ALA A 13 1.38 -4.47 9.23
C ALA A 13 1.58 -4.27 7.72
N ALA A 14 0.53 -4.48 6.91
CA ALA A 14 0.56 -4.23 5.48
C ALA A 14 0.68 -2.73 5.17
N GLN A 15 -0.04 -1.87 5.90
CA GLN A 15 0.09 -0.41 5.78
C GLN A 15 1.50 0.07 6.11
N ALA A 16 2.09 -0.39 7.22
CA ALA A 16 3.47 -0.06 7.59
C ALA A 16 4.48 -0.52 6.53
N THR A 17 4.28 -1.72 5.96
CA THR A 17 5.11 -2.23 4.87
C THR A 17 4.97 -1.38 3.60
N LEU A 18 3.75 -0.97 3.25
CA LEU A 18 3.52 -0.10 2.11
C LEU A 18 4.21 1.27 2.30
N LEU A 19 4.08 1.89 3.48
CA LEU A 19 4.76 3.13 3.81
C LEU A 19 6.28 2.99 3.68
N ARG A 20 6.84 1.89 4.19
CA ARG A 20 8.27 1.56 4.05
C ARG A 20 8.69 1.53 2.59
N VAL A 21 7.95 0.86 1.72
CA VAL A 21 8.25 0.75 0.27
C VAL A 21 8.15 2.10 -0.42
N LEU A 22 7.17 2.93 -0.06
CA LEU A 22 7.02 4.28 -0.62
C LEU A 22 8.18 5.20 -0.23
N GLU A 23 8.64 5.10 1.01
CA GLU A 23 9.76 5.87 1.55
C GLU A 23 11.09 5.44 0.92
N THR A 24 11.40 4.14 0.91
CA THR A 24 12.69 3.64 0.43
C THR A 24 12.74 3.46 -1.08
N ARG A 25 11.58 3.45 -1.75
CA ARG A 25 11.43 3.03 -3.15
C ARG A 25 11.99 1.62 -3.41
N SER A 26 12.06 0.79 -2.37
CA SER A 26 12.64 -0.56 -2.45
C SER A 26 11.71 -1.60 -1.83
N PHE A 27 11.75 -2.82 -2.37
CA PHE A 27 11.04 -3.95 -1.79
C PHE A 27 11.78 -5.25 -2.06
N ARG A 28 11.39 -6.31 -1.35
CA ARG A 28 11.85 -7.69 -1.57
C ARG A 28 10.70 -8.51 -2.11
N ARG A 29 10.97 -9.36 -3.11
CA ARG A 29 9.95 -10.32 -3.59
C ARG A 29 9.68 -11.35 -2.51
N VAL A 30 8.45 -11.87 -2.47
CA VAL A 30 8.09 -12.99 -1.58
C VAL A 30 9.01 -14.18 -1.90
N GLY A 31 9.68 -14.68 -0.87
CA GLY A 31 10.65 -15.79 -1.00
C GLY A 31 11.99 -15.41 -1.65
N GLY A 32 12.18 -14.17 -2.09
CA GLY A 32 13.49 -13.67 -2.53
C GLY A 32 14.28 -13.12 -1.35
N GLU A 33 15.61 -13.04 -1.48
CA GLU A 33 16.48 -12.43 -0.47
C GLU A 33 16.99 -11.04 -0.89
N LYS A 34 16.97 -10.75 -2.18
CA LYS A 34 17.52 -9.52 -2.75
C LYS A 34 16.50 -8.38 -2.72
N GLU A 35 16.95 -7.23 -2.24
CA GLU A 35 16.20 -5.98 -2.33
C GLU A 35 16.25 -5.39 -3.74
N MET A 36 15.14 -4.82 -4.19
CA MET A 36 15.00 -4.23 -5.52
C MET A 36 14.46 -2.81 -5.39
N THR A 37 15.17 -1.84 -5.97
CA THR A 37 14.71 -0.45 -6.08
C THR A 37 13.85 -0.29 -7.32
N VAL A 38 12.73 0.40 -7.19
CA VAL A 38 11.79 0.67 -8.28
C VAL A 38 11.23 2.07 -8.18
N GLU A 39 10.96 2.70 -9.32
CA GLU A 39 10.19 3.93 -9.37
C GLU A 39 8.72 3.59 -9.66
N VAL A 40 7.86 3.74 -8.66
CA VAL A 40 6.44 3.42 -8.78
C VAL A 40 5.60 4.60 -8.33
N ARG A 41 4.69 5.04 -9.19
CA ARG A 41 3.57 5.91 -8.81
C ARG A 41 2.46 5.05 -8.23
N VAL A 42 2.01 5.36 -7.01
CA VAL A 42 0.86 4.70 -6.38
C VAL A 42 -0.35 5.61 -6.41
N VAL A 43 -1.52 5.04 -6.72
CA VAL A 43 -2.82 5.70 -6.69
C VAL A 43 -3.74 4.86 -5.82
N GLY A 44 -4.33 5.47 -4.78
CA GLY A 44 -5.17 4.77 -3.80
C GLY A 44 -6.61 5.26 -3.84
N ARG A 45 -7.55 4.35 -3.57
CA ARG A 45 -8.94 4.63 -3.25
C ARG A 45 -9.26 4.06 -1.87
N HIS A 46 -10.15 4.73 -1.14
CA HIS A 46 -10.82 4.20 0.04
C HIS A 46 -12.28 4.65 0.01
N GLN A 47 -13.20 3.76 0.34
CA GLN A 47 -14.61 4.09 0.48
C GLN A 47 -14.94 4.42 1.94
N GLN A 48 -15.26 5.69 2.21
CA GLN A 48 -16.02 6.02 3.40
C GLN A 48 -17.49 5.69 3.15
N SER A 49 -17.99 4.64 3.80
CA SER A 49 -19.42 4.45 3.96
C SER A 49 -19.95 5.62 4.77
N ALA A 50 -20.53 6.61 4.10
CA ALA A 50 -21.30 7.67 4.73
C ALA A 50 -22.54 7.03 5.35
N GLY A 51 -22.42 6.62 6.62
CA GLY A 51 -23.56 6.20 7.43
C GLY A 51 -24.49 7.39 7.63
N GLY A 52 -25.52 7.48 6.80
CA GLY A 52 -26.70 8.28 7.05
C GLY A 52 -27.69 7.48 7.90
N SER A 53 -27.86 7.90 9.15
CA SER A 53 -29.02 7.68 10.02
C SER A 53 -28.64 8.40 11.33
N GLY A 54 -29.27 9.52 11.70
CA GLY A 54 -30.71 9.61 11.94
C GLY A 54 -30.96 9.09 13.34
#